data_AF-A0A108U8U2-F1
#
_entry.id   AF-A0A108U8U2-F1
#
_cell.length_a   1.000
_cell.length_b   1.000
_cell.length_c   1.000
_cell.angle_alpha   90.00
_cell.angle_beta   90.00
_cell.angle_gamma   90.00
#
_symmetry.space_group_name_H-M   'P 1'
#
loop_
_entity.id
_entity.type
_entity.pdbx_description
1 polymer ?
#
loop_
_entity_poly.entity_id
_entity_poly.type
_entity_poly.pdbx_seq_one_letter_code
_entity_poly.pdbx_strand_id
1 'polypeptide(L)'
;MLDDLLKSLNHAELTFIAESDYGSDVERHRDALKQLIDVQHGVLTRGQHWHPYEVIELCAQSLKPGHEREFTVCTLLVLRAVASGFDTHTDLDQKRADRAQDYDGLPAEFRDAILDAYQRIDQ
;
A
#
# COMPACT_ATOMS: atom_id res chain seq x y z
N MET A 1 11.89 -7.09 -1.58
CA MET A 1 11.30 -5.84 -2.13
C MET A 1 10.33 -5.21 -1.16
N LEU A 2 9.10 -5.70 -0.94
CA LEU A 2 8.15 -5.03 -0.02
C LEU A 2 8.76 -4.81 1.37
N ASP A 3 9.35 -5.83 1.98
CA ASP A 3 9.94 -5.71 3.32
C ASP A 3 11.11 -4.69 3.37
N ASP A 4 11.85 -4.54 2.27
CA ASP A 4 12.95 -3.57 2.16
C ASP A 4 12.42 -2.14 1.99
N LEU A 5 11.33 -1.97 1.23
CA LEU A 5 10.62 -0.71 1.11
C LEU A 5 10.01 -0.29 2.45
N LEU A 6 9.32 -1.19 3.15
CA LEU A 6 8.73 -0.91 4.46
C LEU A 6 9.78 -0.42 5.47
N LYS A 7 10.94 -1.09 5.55
CA LYS A 7 12.04 -0.71 6.46
C LYS A 7 12.73 0.60 6.10
N SER A 8 12.61 1.04 4.85
CA SER A 8 13.26 2.27 4.35
C SER A 8 12.31 3.46 4.22
N LEU A 9 11.03 3.28 4.56
CA LEU A 9 10.07 4.39 4.59
C LEU A 9 10.51 5.43 5.62
N ASN A 10 10.61 6.68 5.17
CA ASN A 10 10.96 7.81 6.03
C ASN A 10 9.70 8.51 6.56
N HIS A 11 9.91 9.46 7.48
CA HIS A 11 8.81 10.18 8.14
C HIS A 11 7.91 10.95 7.16
N ALA A 12 8.49 11.55 6.11
CA ALA A 12 7.71 12.31 5.13
C ALA A 12 6.83 11.37 4.29
N GLU A 13 7.36 10.23 3.85
CA GLU A 13 6.60 9.21 3.12
C GLU A 13 5.46 8.64 3.99
N LEU A 14 5.71 8.36 5.27
CA LEU A 14 4.66 7.91 6.20
C LEU A 14 3.58 8.98 6.42
N THR A 15 3.97 10.25 6.48
CA THR A 15 3.04 11.36 6.63
C THR A 15 2.18 11.51 5.39
N PHE A 16 2.79 11.41 4.19
CA PHE A 16 2.07 11.46 2.92
C PHE A 16 1.01 10.36 2.83
N ILE A 17 1.36 9.12 3.20
CA ILE A 17 0.37 8.03 3.25
C ILE A 17 -0.73 8.38 4.24
N ALA A 18 -0.39 8.78 5.47
CA ALA A 18 -1.36 9.10 6.53
C ALA A 18 -2.31 10.26 6.17
N GLU A 19 -1.93 11.17 5.27
CA GLU A 19 -2.77 12.28 4.81
C GLU A 19 -3.77 11.87 3.70
N SER A 20 -3.69 10.64 3.19
CA SER A 20 -4.50 10.18 2.05
C SER A 20 -6.02 10.19 2.32
N ASP A 21 -6.45 10.15 3.59
CA ASP A 21 -7.85 10.35 3.99
C ASP A 21 -8.19 11.85 4.12
N TYR A 22 -7.79 12.65 3.13
CA TYR A 22 -8.04 14.10 3.09
C TYR A 22 -7.61 14.86 4.34
N GLY A 23 -6.54 14.40 5.01
CA GLY A 23 -6.04 14.98 6.26
C GLY A 23 -6.86 14.67 7.51
N SER A 24 -7.80 13.72 7.44
CA SER A 24 -8.51 13.19 8.60
C SER A 24 -7.62 12.23 9.40
N ASP A 25 -7.71 12.28 10.73
CA ASP A 25 -7.03 11.34 11.65
C ASP A 25 -5.52 11.07 11.38
N VAL A 26 -4.79 12.02 10.76
CA VAL A 26 -3.42 11.82 10.26
C VAL A 26 -2.48 11.24 11.31
N GLU A 27 -2.51 11.76 12.54
CA GLU A 27 -1.65 11.27 13.63
C GLU A 27 -1.95 9.80 13.96
N ARG A 28 -3.23 9.42 13.98
CA ARG A 28 -3.67 8.06 14.27
C ARG A 28 -3.30 7.11 13.14
N HIS A 29 -3.44 7.53 11.88
CA HIS A 29 -2.98 6.76 10.73
C HIS A 29 -1.46 6.57 10.77
N ARG A 30 -0.69 7.63 11.03
CA ARG A 30 0.76 7.57 11.10
C ARG A 30 1.25 6.64 12.20
N ASP A 31 0.66 6.69 13.39
CA ASP A 31 1.00 5.80 14.50
C ASP A 31 0.66 4.33 14.16
N ALA A 32 -0.49 4.10 13.51
CA ALA A 32 -0.89 2.78 13.06
C ALA A 32 -0.01 2.24 11.92
N LEU A 33 0.41 3.09 10.97
CA LEU A 33 1.37 2.75 9.91
C LEU A 33 2.72 2.37 10.50
N LYS A 34 3.20 3.13 11.49
CA LYS A 34 4.45 2.83 12.18
C LYS A 34 4.37 1.48 12.90
N GLN A 35 3.28 1.21 13.61
CA GLN A 35 3.02 -0.10 14.23
C GLN A 35 3.01 -1.23 13.19
N LEU A 36 2.34 -1.00 12.04
CA LEU A 36 2.26 -1.96 10.95
C LEU A 36 3.65 -2.30 10.40
N ILE A 37 4.54 -1.32 10.29
CA ILE A 37 5.89 -1.50 9.74
C ILE A 37 6.85 -2.09 10.76
N ASP A 38 6.97 -1.46 11.93
CA ASP A 38 8.01 -1.77 12.91
C ASP A 38 7.75 -3.08 13.66
N VAL A 39 6.47 -3.43 13.87
CA VAL A 39 6.07 -4.57 14.71
C VAL A 39 5.40 -5.67 13.91
N GLN A 40 4.53 -5.31 12.98
CA GLN A 40 3.72 -6.29 12.24
C GLN A 40 4.32 -6.66 10.87
N HIS A 41 5.42 -6.02 10.47
CA HIS A 41 6.12 -6.27 9.21
C HIS A 41 5.20 -6.21 7.98
N GLY A 42 4.23 -5.30 7.97
CA GLY A 42 3.26 -5.13 6.89
C GLY A 42 2.15 -6.18 6.86
N VAL A 43 1.90 -6.92 7.94
CA VAL A 43 0.77 -7.85 8.07
C VAL A 43 -0.35 -7.19 8.87
N LEU A 44 -1.45 -6.87 8.20
CA LEU A 44 -2.64 -6.29 8.84
C LEU A 44 -3.34 -7.31 9.73
N THR A 45 -3.88 -6.81 10.85
CA THR A 45 -4.59 -7.60 11.85
C THR A 45 -5.97 -7.01 12.15
N ARG A 46 -6.83 -7.79 12.80
CA ARG A 46 -8.22 -7.42 13.08
C ARG A 46 -8.30 -6.05 13.77
N GLY A 47 -9.15 -5.17 13.24
CA GLY A 47 -9.38 -3.83 13.75
C GLY A 47 -8.62 -2.72 13.03
N GLN A 48 -7.77 -3.06 12.05
CA GLN A 48 -6.97 -2.09 11.29
C GLN A 48 -7.61 -1.61 9.97
N HIS A 49 -8.90 -1.91 9.74
CA HIS A 49 -9.61 -1.51 8.52
C HIS A 49 -9.66 0.02 8.35
N TRP A 50 -9.96 0.76 9.42
CA TRP A 50 -9.93 2.22 9.41
C TRP A 50 -8.51 2.75 9.55
N HIS A 51 -7.77 2.30 10.58
CA HIS A 51 -6.39 2.75 10.82
C HIS A 51 -5.42 1.56 10.78
N PRO A 52 -4.51 1.43 9.80
CA PRO A 52 -4.22 2.36 8.70
C PRO A 52 -4.72 1.89 7.33
N TYR A 53 -5.55 0.85 7.22
CA TYR A 53 -5.82 0.25 5.92
C TYR A 53 -6.53 1.20 4.94
N GLU A 54 -7.45 2.04 5.42
CA GLU A 54 -8.13 3.06 4.61
C GLU A 54 -7.15 3.96 3.85
N VAL A 55 -6.16 4.55 4.54
CA VAL A 55 -5.16 5.40 3.88
C VAL A 55 -4.21 4.63 2.97
N ILE A 56 -3.99 3.34 3.25
CA ILE A 56 -3.22 2.46 2.36
C ILE A 56 -3.99 2.25 1.05
N GLU A 57 -5.28 1.96 1.11
CA GLU A 57 -6.11 1.80 -0.09
C GLU A 57 -6.20 3.10 -0.90
N LEU A 58 -6.43 4.23 -0.21
CA LEU A 58 -6.53 5.55 -0.83
C LEU A 58 -5.21 5.97 -1.50
N CYS A 59 -4.07 5.75 -0.85
CA CYS A 59 -2.76 6.02 -1.45
C CYS A 59 -2.50 5.10 -2.67
N ALA A 60 -2.96 3.85 -2.63
CA ALA A 60 -2.86 2.89 -3.73
C ALA A 60 -3.86 3.12 -4.87
N GLN A 61 -4.65 4.20 -4.85
CA GLN A 61 -5.68 4.48 -5.84
C GLN A 61 -5.20 5.31 -7.03
N SER A 62 -4.08 6.04 -6.92
CA SER A 62 -3.54 6.86 -8.01
C SER A 62 -2.07 7.16 -7.76
N LEU A 63 -1.24 7.05 -8.80
CA LEU A 63 0.15 7.48 -8.72
C LEU A 63 0.21 9.02 -8.66
N LYS A 64 0.94 9.57 -7.67
CA LYS A 64 1.26 11.00 -7.60
C LYS A 64 2.73 11.20 -7.96
N PRO A 65 3.07 12.17 -8.84
CA PRO A 65 4.46 12.44 -9.20
C PRO A 65 5.32 12.74 -7.96
N GLY A 66 6.46 12.05 -7.82
CA GLY A 66 7.37 12.18 -6.68
C GLY A 66 7.00 11.32 -5.47
N HIS A 67 5.91 10.54 -5.55
CA HIS A 67 5.44 9.64 -4.49
C HIS A 67 5.30 8.18 -5.00
N GLU A 68 6.19 7.79 -5.91
CA GLU A 68 6.21 6.45 -6.51
C GLU A 68 6.41 5.37 -5.44
N ARG A 69 7.18 5.66 -4.40
CA ARG A 69 7.50 4.71 -3.31
C ARG A 69 6.28 4.44 -2.44
N GLU A 70 5.58 5.48 -2.02
CA GLU A 70 4.37 5.39 -1.21
C GLU A 70 3.27 4.64 -1.95
N PHE A 71 3.03 5.00 -3.23
CA PHE A 71 2.08 4.30 -4.09
C PHE A 71 2.43 2.81 -4.23
N THR A 72 3.71 2.50 -4.44
CA THR A 72 4.18 1.12 -4.60
C THR A 72 4.01 0.32 -3.33
N VAL A 73 4.44 0.86 -2.19
CA VAL A 73 4.28 0.20 -0.88
C VAL A 73 2.81 -0.05 -0.59
N CYS A 74 1.97 0.96 -0.77
CA CYS A 74 0.55 0.84 -0.47
C CYS A 74 -0.13 -0.18 -1.39
N THR A 75 0.20 -0.17 -2.69
CA THR A 75 -0.30 -1.20 -3.63
C THR A 75 0.10 -2.60 -3.17
N LEU A 76 1.37 -2.83 -2.85
CA LEU A 76 1.87 -4.12 -2.38
C LEU A 76 1.25 -4.56 -1.05
N LEU A 77 0.94 -3.62 -0.13
CA LEU A 77 0.22 -3.90 1.10
C LEU A 77 -1.24 -4.30 0.84
N VAL A 78 -1.93 -3.65 -0.10
CA VAL A 78 -3.28 -4.07 -0.54
C VAL A 78 -3.25 -5.49 -1.10
N LEU A 79 -2.30 -5.79 -1.99
CA LEU A 79 -2.16 -7.14 -2.56
C LEU A 79 -1.90 -8.19 -1.47
N ARG A 80 -1.03 -7.89 -0.50
CA ARG A 80 -0.78 -8.75 0.65
C ARG A 80 -2.02 -8.92 1.53
N ALA A 81 -2.81 -7.86 1.72
CA ALA A 81 -4.05 -7.89 2.51
C ALA A 81 -5.11 -8.80 1.89
N VAL A 82 -5.24 -8.76 0.56
CA VAL A 82 -6.13 -9.67 -0.17
C VAL A 82 -5.62 -11.10 -0.10
N ALA A 83 -4.33 -11.32 -0.34
CA ALA A 83 -3.71 -12.64 -0.30
C ALA A 83 -3.83 -13.32 1.08
N SER A 84 -3.84 -12.55 2.17
CA SER A 84 -4.00 -13.08 3.53
C SER A 84 -5.45 -13.30 3.95
N GLY A 85 -6.41 -12.89 3.11
CA GLY A 85 -7.84 -12.87 3.44
C GLY A 85 -8.24 -11.77 4.42
N PHE A 86 -7.36 -10.79 4.70
CA PHE A 86 -7.72 -9.62 5.50
C PHE A 86 -8.70 -8.72 4.76
N ASP A 87 -8.41 -8.47 3.47
CA ASP A 87 -9.32 -7.79 2.57
C ASP A 87 -10.00 -8.80 1.66
N THR A 88 -11.32 -8.76 1.65
CA THR A 88 -12.21 -9.64 0.86
C THR A 88 -13.10 -8.84 -0.09
N HIS A 89 -12.93 -7.51 -0.15
CA HIS A 89 -13.74 -6.60 -0.95
C HIS A 89 -13.01 -6.10 -2.20
N THR A 90 -11.68 -5.95 -2.16
CA THR A 90 -10.93 -5.55 -3.36
C THR A 90 -10.99 -6.62 -4.44
N ASP A 91 -11.51 -6.25 -5.60
CA ASP A 91 -11.38 -7.01 -6.83
C ASP A 91 -10.01 -6.71 -7.46
N LEU A 92 -9.13 -7.72 -7.46
CA LEU A 92 -7.75 -7.58 -7.96
C LEU A 92 -7.67 -7.44 -9.48
N ASP A 93 -8.57 -8.08 -10.23
CA ASP A 93 -8.59 -7.96 -11.70
C ASP A 93 -9.01 -6.54 -12.09
N GLN A 94 -10.06 -6.04 -11.45
CA GLN A 94 -10.52 -4.66 -11.65
C GLN A 94 -9.45 -3.65 -11.22
N LYS A 95 -8.86 -3.82 -10.02
CA LYS A 95 -7.81 -2.92 -9.52
C LYS A 95 -6.61 -2.90 -10.48
N ARG A 96 -6.18 -4.07 -10.97
CA ARG A 96 -5.06 -4.19 -11.92
C ARG A 96 -5.35 -3.46 -13.22
N ALA A 97 -6.56 -3.63 -13.77
CA ALA A 97 -6.99 -2.95 -15.00
C ALA A 97 -7.05 -1.44 -14.80
N ASP A 98 -7.66 -0.97 -13.70
CA ASP A 98 -7.84 0.44 -13.39
C ASP A 98 -6.53 1.20 -13.16
N ARG A 99 -5.52 0.49 -12.64
CA ARG A 99 -4.19 1.06 -12.30
C ARG A 99 -3.11 0.74 -13.34
N ALA A 100 -3.45 0.14 -14.47
CA ALA A 100 -2.47 -0.26 -15.48
C ALA A 100 -1.57 0.90 -15.94
N GLN A 101 -2.15 2.08 -16.19
CA GLN A 101 -1.40 3.28 -16.59
C GLN A 101 -0.51 3.82 -15.48
N ASP A 102 -0.94 3.75 -14.22
CA ASP A 102 -0.13 4.15 -13.07
C ASP A 102 1.10 3.22 -12.96
N TYR A 103 0.93 1.92 -13.20
CA TYR A 103 2.03 0.95 -13.18
C TYR A 103 3.03 1.19 -14.32
N ASP A 104 2.56 1.56 -15.50
CA ASP A 104 3.44 1.92 -16.63
C ASP A 104 4.30 3.16 -16.34
N GLY A 105 3.80 4.07 -15.50
CA GLY A 105 4.50 5.28 -15.07
C GLY A 105 5.55 5.07 -13.98
N LEU A 106 5.62 3.89 -13.37
CA LEU A 106 6.58 3.60 -12.30
C LEU A 106 7.99 3.30 -12.83
N PRO A 107 9.03 3.59 -12.02
CA PRO A 107 10.34 2.96 -12.18
C PRO A 107 10.22 1.44 -12.30
N ALA A 108 11.03 0.84 -13.18
CA ALA A 108 10.92 -0.58 -13.52
C ALA A 108 10.96 -1.49 -12.29
N GLU A 109 11.82 -1.20 -11.32
CA GLU A 109 11.93 -1.99 -10.07
C GLU A 109 10.62 -2.04 -9.26
N PHE A 110 9.83 -0.96 -9.26
CA PHE A 110 8.58 -0.86 -8.52
C PHE A 110 7.43 -1.50 -9.29
N ARG A 111 7.37 -1.23 -10.60
CA ARG A 111 6.39 -1.89 -11.48
C ARG A 111 6.54 -3.41 -11.43
N ASP A 112 7.75 -3.91 -11.62
CA ASP A 112 8.02 -5.34 -11.68
C ASP A 112 7.69 -6.01 -10.33
N ALA A 113 7.96 -5.34 -9.20
CA ALA A 113 7.56 -5.83 -7.88
C ALA A 113 6.04 -5.97 -7.71
N ILE A 114 5.25 -5.03 -8.23
CA ILE A 114 3.77 -5.10 -8.21
C ILE A 114 3.27 -6.23 -9.11
N LEU A 115 3.79 -6.33 -10.34
CA LEU A 115 3.38 -7.38 -11.28
C LEU A 115 3.73 -8.78 -10.78
N ASP A 116 4.90 -8.95 -10.18
CA ASP A 116 5.31 -10.19 -9.51
C ASP A 116 4.40 -10.53 -8.33
N ALA A 117 3.85 -9.54 -7.63
CA ALA A 117 2.93 -9.77 -6.53
C ALA A 117 1.57 -10.27 -7.03
N TYR A 118 1.02 -9.67 -8.10
CA TYR A 118 -0.19 -10.19 -8.75
C TYR A 118 0.00 -11.64 -9.21
N GLN A 119 1.11 -11.94 -9.90
CA GLN A 119 1.39 -13.29 -10.39
C GLN A 119 1.45 -14.35 -9.30
N ARG A 120 1.90 -14.00 -8.09
CA ARG A 120 1.93 -14.93 -6.94
C ARG A 120 0.57 -15.18 -6.32
N ILE A 121 -0.36 -14.23 -6.44
CA ILE A 121 -1.72 -14.35 -5.90
C ILE A 121 -2.58 -15.22 -6.83
N ASP A 122 -2.32 -15.17 -8.14
CA ASP A 122 -3.04 -15.95 -9.15
C ASP A 122 -2.67 -17.45 -9.16
N GLN A 123 -1.69 -17.89 -8.35
CA GLN A 123 -1.18 -19.27 -8.25
C GLN A 123 -1.80 -20.06 -7.11
#